data_AF-A0A7C4EVC0-F1
#
_entry.id   AF-A0A7C4EVC0-F1
#
_cell.length_a   1.000
_cell.length_b   1.000
_cell.length_c   1.000
_cell.angle_alpha   90.00
_cell.angle_beta   90.00
_cell.angle_gamma   90.00
#
_symmetry.space_group_name_H-M   'P 1'
#
loop_
_entity.id
_entity.type
_entity.pdbx_description
1 polymer ?
#
loop_
_entity_poly.entity_id
_entity_poly.type
_entity_poly.pdbx_seq_one_letter_code
_entity_poly.pdbx_strand_id
1 'polypeptide(L)'
;MAAGNEMYSLNEIGVCLGSTPHEAFSAIKRFFNELQIFGEMLSFEHDGISYRVWCDEQCFMVYRTNDGGGSFHHVPGWPVCLVTSHTVYEECSAPSLTEDHHTCRLDILRWLEVVAAHLDGRETDA
;
A
#
# COMPACT_ATOMS: atom_id res chain seq x y z
N MET A 1 10.34 -11.46 -24.65
CA MET A 1 10.84 -12.66 -23.94
C MET A 1 10.15 -12.67 -22.58
N ALA A 2 9.36 -13.73 -22.33
CA ALA A 2 8.69 -14.15 -21.08
C ALA A 2 8.08 -13.06 -20.17
N ALA A 3 6.83 -12.64 -20.41
CA ALA A 3 5.69 -13.03 -19.57
C ALA A 3 5.87 -14.37 -18.82
N GLY A 4 5.95 -14.35 -17.49
CA GLY A 4 6.06 -15.59 -16.72
C GLY A 4 6.29 -15.53 -15.20
N ASN A 5 6.49 -14.36 -14.59
CA ASN A 5 6.39 -14.14 -13.14
C ASN A 5 5.27 -13.08 -12.99
N GLU A 6 4.26 -13.20 -12.14
CA GLU A 6 4.20 -12.37 -10.91
C GLU A 6 2.92 -12.63 -10.10
N MET A 7 2.15 -13.68 -10.39
CA MET A 7 0.87 -13.91 -9.71
C MET A 7 0.97 -14.79 -8.45
N TYR A 8 2.14 -15.38 -8.18
CA TYR A 8 2.32 -16.30 -7.06
C TYR A 8 2.51 -15.58 -5.71
N SER A 9 3.10 -14.38 -5.68
CA SER A 9 3.44 -13.70 -4.42
C SER A 9 2.23 -13.11 -3.69
N LEU A 10 1.23 -12.58 -4.40
CA LEU A 10 0.06 -11.93 -3.78
C LEU A 10 -0.87 -12.95 -3.09
N ASN A 11 -1.00 -14.16 -3.65
CA ASN A 11 -1.80 -15.22 -3.04
C ASN A 11 -1.19 -15.70 -1.71
N GLU A 12 0.13 -15.82 -1.61
CA GLU A 12 0.82 -16.17 -0.36
C GLU A 12 0.64 -15.06 0.69
N ILE A 13 0.69 -13.78 0.28
CA ILE A 13 0.45 -12.65 1.18
C ILE A 13 -1.00 -12.63 1.67
N GLY A 14 -1.96 -12.91 0.79
CA GLY A 14 -3.39 -12.98 1.14
C GLY A 14 -3.69 -14.02 2.22
N VAL A 15 -2.96 -15.13 2.22
CA VAL A 15 -3.05 -16.13 3.30
C VAL A 15 -2.49 -15.57 4.62
N CYS A 16 -1.34 -14.89 4.60
CA CYS A 16 -0.70 -14.33 5.80
C CYS A 16 -1.46 -13.14 6.42
N LEU A 17 -2.21 -12.38 5.61
CA LEU A 17 -3.00 -11.24 6.09
C LEU A 17 -4.16 -11.65 7.00
N GLY A 18 -4.60 -12.92 6.94
CA GLY A 18 -5.62 -13.47 7.84
C GLY A 18 -5.10 -13.98 9.19
N SER A 19 -3.78 -13.94 9.42
CA SER A 19 -3.17 -14.56 10.60
C SER A 19 -2.86 -13.56 11.72
N THR A 20 -1.70 -12.88 11.68
CA THR A 20 -1.25 -11.93 12.71
C THR A 20 -0.57 -10.73 12.07
N PRO A 21 -0.51 -9.55 12.74
CA PRO A 21 0.22 -8.38 12.21
C PRO A 21 1.67 -8.68 11.85
N HIS A 22 2.35 -9.51 12.64
CA HIS A 22 3.73 -9.89 12.39
C HIS A 22 3.90 -10.72 11.11
N GLU A 23 3.01 -11.69 10.89
CA GLU A 23 3.03 -12.53 9.68
C GLU A 23 2.64 -11.73 8.43
N ALA A 24 1.61 -10.87 8.55
CA ALA A 24 1.24 -9.91 7.51
C ALA A 24 2.42 -9.02 7.13
N PHE A 25 3.07 -8.39 8.12
CA PHE A 25 4.21 -7.51 7.85
C PHE A 25 5.40 -8.27 7.25
N SER A 26 5.68 -9.48 7.73
CA SER A 26 6.76 -10.32 7.18
C SER A 26 6.51 -10.69 5.72
N ALA A 27 5.26 -10.97 5.35
CA ALA A 27 4.88 -11.26 3.97
C ALA A 27 5.03 -10.02 3.07
N ILE A 28 4.62 -8.84 3.55
CA ILE A 28 4.81 -7.57 2.82
C ILE A 28 6.29 -7.24 2.63
N LYS A 29 7.12 -7.42 3.67
CA LYS A 29 8.58 -7.23 3.54
C LYS A 29 9.15 -8.11 2.44
N ARG A 30 8.75 -9.40 2.40
CA ARG A 30 9.22 -10.33 1.37
C ARG A 30 8.82 -9.84 -0.03
N PHE A 31 7.58 -9.40 -0.21
CA PHE A 31 7.10 -8.83 -1.47
C PHE A 31 7.94 -7.63 -1.94
N PHE A 32 8.17 -6.63 -1.08
CA PHE A 32 9.01 -5.47 -1.43
C PHE A 32 10.46 -5.85 -1.71
N ASN A 33 11.01 -6.86 -1.03
CA ASN A 33 12.36 -7.38 -1.30
C ASN A 33 12.44 -8.11 -2.64
N GLU A 34 11.44 -8.92 -2.99
CA GLU A 34 11.37 -9.63 -4.28
C GLU A 34 11.27 -8.65 -5.45
N LEU A 35 10.56 -7.54 -5.27
CA LEU A 35 10.47 -6.44 -6.23
C LEU A 35 11.69 -5.49 -6.21
N GLN A 36 12.66 -5.72 -5.33
CA GLN A 36 13.87 -4.89 -5.17
C GLN A 36 13.63 -3.40 -4.86
N ILE A 37 12.49 -3.07 -4.25
CA ILE A 37 12.08 -1.70 -3.87
C ILE A 37 12.02 -1.50 -2.35
N PHE A 38 12.54 -2.47 -1.59
CA PHE A 38 12.56 -2.40 -0.13
C PHE A 38 13.44 -1.24 0.35
N GLY A 39 12.88 -0.39 1.22
CA GLY A 39 13.50 0.86 1.68
C GLY A 39 13.32 2.04 0.72
N GLU A 40 12.68 1.85 -0.44
CA GLU A 40 12.41 2.93 -1.38
C GLU A 40 11.03 3.55 -1.16
N MET A 41 10.89 4.83 -1.51
CA MET A 41 9.63 5.55 -1.47
C MET A 41 9.08 5.70 -2.88
N LEU A 42 7.93 5.06 -3.13
CA LEU A 42 7.20 5.17 -4.38
C LEU A 42 6.17 6.29 -4.29
N SER A 43 5.97 7.00 -5.41
CA SER A 43 4.93 8.02 -5.56
C SER A 43 4.14 7.72 -6.83
N PHE A 44 2.82 7.60 -6.73
CA PHE A 44 1.94 7.32 -7.86
C PHE A 44 0.55 7.91 -7.65
N GLU A 45 -0.20 8.04 -8.74
CA GLU A 45 -1.60 8.47 -8.73
C GLU A 45 -2.51 7.24 -8.88
N HIS A 46 -3.61 7.21 -8.12
CA HIS A 46 -4.67 6.21 -8.25
C HIS A 46 -6.01 6.92 -8.03
N ASP A 47 -6.98 6.71 -8.92
CA ASP A 47 -8.29 7.38 -8.92
C ASP A 47 -8.22 8.93 -8.83
N GLY A 48 -7.23 9.54 -9.51
CA GLY A 48 -7.02 10.99 -9.49
C GLY A 48 -6.47 11.53 -8.16
N ILE A 49 -6.01 10.65 -7.27
CA ILE A 49 -5.46 10.99 -5.96
C ILE A 49 -4.00 10.54 -5.89
N SER A 50 -3.12 11.45 -5.46
CA SER A 50 -1.70 11.16 -5.25
C SER A 50 -1.46 10.39 -3.96
N TYR A 51 -0.70 9.31 -4.06
CA TYR A 51 -0.29 8.47 -2.95
C TYR A 51 1.22 8.30 -2.90
N ARG A 52 1.70 8.02 -1.70
CA ARG A 52 3.07 7.57 -1.48
C ARG A 52 3.07 6.32 -0.64
N VAL A 53 3.94 5.40 -1.04
CA VAL A 53 4.08 4.08 -0.43
C VAL A 53 5.54 3.85 -0.11
N TRP A 54 5.81 3.29 1.06
CA TRP A 54 7.13 2.75 1.36
C TRP A 54 7.00 1.51 2.26
N CYS A 55 8.03 0.68 2.21
CA CYS A 55 8.20 -0.43 3.13
C CYS A 55 9.65 -0.50 3.59
N ASP A 56 9.87 -0.53 4.89
CA ASP A 56 11.19 -0.65 5.50
C ASP A 56 11.20 -1.72 6.61
N GLU A 57 12.24 -1.72 7.45
CA GLU A 57 12.38 -2.66 8.55
C GLU A 57 11.31 -2.51 9.65
N GLN A 58 10.67 -1.34 9.74
CA GLN A 58 9.76 -0.98 10.83
C GLN A 58 8.30 -1.04 10.40
N CYS A 59 7.99 -0.65 9.17
CA CYS A 59 6.62 -0.58 8.68
C CYS A 59 6.48 -0.72 7.17
N PHE A 60 5.28 -1.10 6.76
CA PHE A 60 4.72 -0.80 5.46
C PHE A 60 3.68 0.30 5.66
N MET A 61 3.78 1.38 4.88
CA MET A 61 2.92 2.54 5.05
C MET A 61 2.51 3.14 3.71
N VAL A 62 1.22 3.45 3.61
CA VAL A 62 0.62 4.18 2.51
C VAL A 62 -0.02 5.45 3.07
N TYR A 63 0.27 6.57 2.42
CA TYR A 63 -0.36 7.84 2.75
C TYR A 63 -0.80 8.57 1.50
N ARG A 64 -1.92 9.26 1.64
CA ARG A 64 -2.48 10.15 0.64
C ARG A 64 -1.80 11.51 0.74
N THR A 65 -1.24 12.01 -0.35
CA THR A 65 -0.63 13.34 -0.39
C THR A 65 -1.64 14.37 -0.90
N ASN A 66 -1.73 15.52 -0.22
CA ASN A 66 -2.55 16.64 -0.67
C ASN A 66 -1.69 17.56 -1.56
N ASP A 67 -2.02 17.66 -2.85
CA ASP A 67 -1.35 18.58 -3.79
C ASP A 67 -1.77 20.06 -3.61
N GLY A 68 -2.71 20.33 -2.69
CA GLY A 68 -3.14 21.67 -2.32
C GLY A 68 -2.15 22.37 -1.36
N GLY A 69 -1.49 23.41 -1.86
CA GLY A 69 -0.45 24.22 -1.19
C GLY A 69 -0.85 24.98 0.08
N GLY A 70 -1.39 24.29 1.09
CA GLY A 70 -1.71 24.85 2.41
C GLY A 70 -1.32 23.97 3.59
N SER A 71 -0.69 22.81 3.36
CA SER A 71 -0.33 21.89 4.45
C SER A 71 1.07 22.21 4.98
N PHE A 72 1.19 22.36 6.30
CA PHE A 72 2.44 22.55 7.01
C PHE A 72 3.52 21.57 6.49
N HIS A 73 4.71 22.08 6.20
CA HIS A 73 5.89 21.40 5.64
C HIS A 73 6.36 20.13 6.39
N HIS A 74 5.64 19.67 7.41
CA HIS A 74 6.02 18.60 8.32
C HIS A 74 4.96 17.50 8.48
N VAL A 75 3.79 17.60 7.83
CA VAL A 75 2.77 16.54 7.87
C VAL A 75 2.58 15.98 6.45
N PRO A 76 3.08 14.76 6.16
CA PRO A 76 3.26 14.26 4.80
C PRO A 76 1.95 13.89 4.07
N GLY A 77 0.82 13.84 4.76
CA GLY A 77 -0.45 13.39 4.19
C GLY A 77 -1.34 12.71 5.23
N TRP A 78 -2.42 12.07 4.77
CA TRP A 78 -3.31 11.26 5.61
C TRP A 78 -2.92 9.78 5.49
N PRO A 79 -2.60 9.06 6.59
CA PRO A 79 -2.27 7.65 6.53
C PRO A 79 -3.53 6.85 6.17
N VAL A 80 -3.44 6.03 5.12
CA VAL A 80 -4.55 5.20 4.64
C VAL A 80 -4.33 3.73 4.92
N CYS A 81 -3.07 3.30 5.03
CA CYS A 81 -2.70 1.95 5.44
C CYS A 81 -1.38 1.99 6.22
N LEU A 82 -1.32 1.28 7.35
CA LEU A 82 -0.11 1.08 8.13
C LEU A 82 -0.06 -0.35 8.66
N VAL A 83 1.03 -1.04 8.36
CA VAL A 83 1.30 -2.38 8.86
C VAL A 83 2.65 -2.38 9.55
N THR A 84 2.68 -2.83 10.80
CA THR A 84 3.92 -3.07 11.56
C THR A 84 3.88 -4.49 12.13
N SER A 85 4.95 -4.92 12.79
CA SER A 85 4.98 -6.21 13.50
C SER A 85 3.91 -6.35 14.60
N HIS A 86 3.30 -5.24 15.03
CA HIS A 86 2.38 -5.21 16.18
C HIS A 86 0.97 -4.75 15.82
N THR A 87 0.79 -4.05 14.70
CA THR A 87 -0.50 -3.44 14.36
C THR A 87 -0.77 -3.50 12.87
N VAL A 88 -2.05 -3.57 12.55
CA VAL A 88 -2.60 -3.39 11.22
C VAL A 88 -3.64 -2.29 11.31
N TYR A 89 -3.50 -1.28 10.47
CA TYR A 89 -4.45 -0.19 10.31
C TYR A 89 -4.77 -0.02 8.84
N GLU A 90 -6.07 -0.01 8.53
CA GLU A 90 -6.61 0.25 7.20
C GLU A 90 -7.75 1.26 7.35
N GLU A 91 -7.71 2.34 6.58
CA GLU A 91 -8.75 3.37 6.58
C GLU A 91 -10.12 2.78 6.19
N CYS A 92 -10.14 1.84 5.24
CA CYS A 92 -11.36 1.18 4.77
C CYS A 92 -12.02 0.27 5.81
N SER A 93 -11.27 -0.19 6.81
CA SER A 93 -11.75 -1.06 7.89
C SER A 93 -12.36 -0.27 9.07
N ALA A 94 -12.33 1.07 9.02
CA ALA A 94 -12.92 1.92 10.05
C ALA A 94 -14.46 2.00 9.90
N PRO A 95 -15.25 1.47 10.86
CA PRO A 95 -16.70 1.32 10.72
C PRO A 95 -17.49 2.64 10.69
N SER A 96 -16.85 3.78 10.95
CA SER A 96 -17.47 5.11 10.98
C SER A 96 -17.28 5.92 9.69
N LEU A 97 -16.60 5.38 8.68
CA LEU A 97 -16.24 6.11 7.45
C LEU A 97 -16.93 5.56 6.18
N THR A 98 -17.80 4.56 6.29
CA THR A 98 -18.43 3.88 5.13
C THR A 98 -19.27 4.78 4.22
N GLU A 99 -19.61 6.00 4.65
CA GLU A 99 -20.35 6.98 3.86
C GLU A 99 -19.49 8.17 3.39
N ASP A 100 -18.20 8.22 3.73
CA ASP A 100 -17.33 9.31 3.29
C ASP A 100 -16.80 9.02 1.88
N HIS A 101 -17.13 9.90 0.93
CA HIS A 101 -16.61 9.87 -0.46
C HIS A 101 -15.08 9.94 -0.53
N HIS A 102 -14.41 10.23 0.60
CA HIS A 102 -12.96 10.31 0.69
C HIS A 102 -12.30 9.01 1.18
N THR A 103 -12.98 7.92 1.52
CA THR A 103 -12.30 6.66 1.86
C THR A 103 -11.60 6.05 0.65
N CYS A 104 -10.33 5.61 0.77
CA CYS A 104 -9.62 5.01 -0.36
C CYS A 104 -10.17 3.63 -0.75
N ARG A 105 -10.99 2.96 0.08
CA ARG A 105 -11.62 1.64 -0.16
C ARG A 105 -10.65 0.50 -0.54
N LEU A 106 -9.35 0.73 -0.52
CA LEU A 106 -8.32 -0.27 -0.76
C LEU A 106 -7.88 -0.91 0.55
N ASP A 107 -7.99 -2.22 0.61
CA ASP A 107 -7.33 -3.04 1.64
C ASP A 107 -5.83 -3.21 1.30
N ILE A 108 -5.08 -3.85 2.21
CA ILE A 108 -3.65 -4.10 2.01
C ILE A 108 -3.36 -4.86 0.71
N LEU A 109 -4.17 -5.86 0.34
CA LEU A 109 -3.95 -6.63 -0.89
C LEU A 109 -4.08 -5.75 -2.12
N ARG A 110 -5.12 -4.91 -2.16
CA ARG A 110 -5.31 -3.96 -3.26
C ARG A 110 -4.17 -2.94 -3.33
N TRP A 111 -3.63 -2.50 -2.19
CA TRP A 111 -2.44 -1.64 -2.20
C TRP A 111 -1.23 -2.32 -2.82
N LEU A 112 -1.00 -3.60 -2.53
CA LEU A 112 0.11 -4.35 -3.13
C LEU A 112 -0.09 -4.58 -4.63
N GLU A 113 -1.32 -4.81 -5.06
CA GLU A 113 -1.67 -4.89 -6.49
C GLU A 113 -1.39 -3.57 -7.22
N VAL A 114 -1.77 -2.43 -6.63
CA VAL A 114 -1.50 -1.10 -7.21
C VAL A 114 0.00 -0.84 -7.31
N VAL A 115 0.78 -1.21 -6.28
CA VAL A 115 2.25 -1.11 -6.32
C VAL A 115 2.83 -1.95 -7.45
N ALA A 116 2.41 -3.21 -7.59
CA ALA A 116 2.89 -4.08 -8.67
C ALA A 116 2.55 -3.50 -10.05
N ALA A 117 1.29 -3.06 -10.24
CA ALA A 117 0.85 -2.48 -11.51
C ALA A 117 1.65 -1.22 -11.89
N HIS A 118 1.95 -0.37 -10.90
CA HIS A 118 2.76 0.83 -11.09
C HIS A 118 4.19 0.49 -11.58
N LEU A 119 4.83 -0.52 -10.99
CA LEU A 119 6.18 -0.96 -11.39
C LEU A 119 6.18 -1.61 -12.78
N ASP A 120 5.11 -2.30 -13.14
CA ASP A 120 4.90 -2.90 -14.47
C ASP A 120 4.68 -1.85 -15.58
N GLY A 121 4.51 -0.57 -15.22
CA GLY A 121 4.15 0.49 -16.16
C GLY A 121 2.72 0.34 -16.71
N ARG A 122 1.87 -0.44 -16.03
CA ARG A 122 0.43 -0.50 -16.31
C ARG A 122 -0.25 0.56 -15.45
N GLU A 123 -0.36 1.77 -15.99
CA GLU A 123 -1.31 2.74 -15.46
C GLU A 123 -2.68 2.07 -15.46
N THR A 124 -3.22 1.83 -14.27
CA THR A 124 -4.56 1.28 -14.10
C THR A 124 -5.55 2.42 -14.33
N ASP A 125 -5.83 2.71 -15.59
CA ASP A 125 -7.08 3.36 -15.99
C ASP A 125 -8.23 2.39 -15.64
N ALA A 126 -8.85 2.59 -14.48
CA ALA A 126 -10.06 1.89 -14.07
C ALA A 126 -11.12 2.90 -13.63
#